data_AF-A0A392MUN5-F1
#
_entry.id   AF-A0A392MUN5-F1
#
_cell.length_a   1.000
_cell.length_b   1.000
_cell.length_c   1.000
_cell.angle_alpha   90.00
_cell.angle_beta   90.00
_cell.angle_gamma   90.00
#
_symmetry.space_group_name_H-M   'P 1'
#
loop_
_entity.id
_entity.type
_entity.pdbx_description
1 polymer ?
#
loop_
_entity_poly.entity_id
_entity_poly.type
_entity_poly.pdbx_seq_one_letter_code
_entity_poly.pdbx_strand_id
1 'polypeptide(L)' 'MGACIRNERGDFVAVFSSFRDGIFTPADAEAWGLLQGLEWLATLGYSKVIIEMDCKMVVNDVKHYKPM' A
#
# COMPACT_ATOMS: atom_id res chain seq x y z
N MET A 1 -0.94 9.81 2.76
CA MET A 1 -1.50 8.49 2.39
C MET A 1 -2.28 7.94 3.57
N GLY A 2 -3.40 7.26 3.30
CA GLY A 2 -4.07 6.42 4.28
C GLY A 2 -4.40 5.05 3.70
N ALA A 3 -4.49 4.04 4.56
CA ALA A 3 -4.98 2.72 4.17
C ALA A 3 -5.86 2.13 5.26
N CYS A 4 -6.73 1.20 4.87
CA CYS A 4 -7.56 0.42 5.78
C CYS A 4 -7.30 -1.08 5.59
N ILE A 5 -7.34 -1.82 6.70
CA ILE A 5 -7.32 -3.27 6.70
C ILE A 5 -8.76 -3.75 6.86
N ARG A 6 -9.14 -4.68 5.99
CA ARG A 6 -10.36 -5.48 6.12
C ARG A 6 -9.98 -6.94 6.30
N ASN A 7 -10.75 -7.67 7.10
CA ASN A 7 -10.58 -9.12 7.20
C ASN A 7 -11.18 -9.82 5.96
N GLU A 8 -11.08 -11.15 5.92
CA GLU A 8 -11.57 -11.96 4.79
C GLU A 8 -13.09 -11.89 4.56
N ARG A 9 -13.87 -11.45 5.56
CA ARG A 9 -15.31 -11.20 5.43
C ARG A 9 -15.64 -9.78 4.95
N GLY A 10 -14.61 -8.94 4.78
CA GLY A 10 -14.75 -7.53 4.45
C GLY A 10 -14.96 -6.62 5.67
N ASP A 11 -14.93 -7.15 6.91
CA ASP A 11 -15.10 -6.34 8.10
C ASP A 11 -13.88 -5.42 8.31
N PHE A 12 -14.11 -4.18 8.72
CA PHE A 12 -13.06 -3.25 9.08
C PHE A 12 -12.26 -3.76 10.30
N VAL A 13 -10.93 -3.67 10.23
CA VAL A 13 -10.01 -4.09 11.31
C VAL A 13 -9.23 -2.91 11.84
N ALA A 14 -8.56 -2.16 10.97
CA ALA A 14 -7.69 -1.06 11.35
C ALA A 14 -7.55 -0.04 10.22
N VAL A 15 -7.16 1.18 10.57
CA VAL A 15 -6.83 2.26 9.63
C VAL A 15 -5.54 2.92 10.07
N PHE A 16 -4.78 3.45 9.12
CA PHE A 16 -3.71 4.38 9.40
C PHE A 16 -3.69 5.52 8.39
N SER A 17 -3.08 6.62 8.80
CA SER A 17 -2.81 7.76 7.96
C SER A 17 -1.41 8.30 8.26
N SER A 18 -0.72 8.75 7.23
CA SER A 18 0.58 9.40 7.31
C SER A 18 0.65 10.54 6.31
N PHE A 19 1.42 11.57 6.64
CA PHE A 19 1.72 12.66 5.71
C PHE A 19 3.22 12.66 5.42
N ARG A 20 3.56 13.18 4.24
CA ARG A 20 4.93 13.44 3.84
C ARG A 20 4.94 14.71 3.02
N ASP A 21 5.79 15.66 3.42
CA ASP A 21 5.99 16.88 2.66
C ASP A 21 6.90 16.63 1.45
N GLY A 22 6.64 17.36 0.37
CA GLY A 22 7.42 17.29 -0.87
C GLY A 22 6.57 17.45 -2.12
N ILE A 23 7.25 17.50 -3.27
CA ILE A 23 6.63 17.48 -4.58
C ILE A 23 6.78 16.07 -5.13
N PHE A 24 5.66 15.40 -5.33
CA PHE A 24 5.59 14.03 -5.86
C PHE A 24 4.71 14.01 -7.10
N THR A 25 5.04 13.15 -8.06
CA THR A 25 4.03 12.74 -9.03
C THR A 25 2.95 11.89 -8.32
N PRO A 26 1.73 11.78 -8.86
CA PRO A 26 0.73 10.87 -8.30
C PRO A 26 1.26 9.42 -8.18
N ALA A 27 2.03 8.95 -9.17
CA ALA A 27 2.61 7.61 -9.12
C ALA A 27 3.63 7.44 -7.98
N ASP A 28 4.51 8.43 -7.78
CA ASP A 28 5.49 8.40 -6.70
C ASP A 28 4.82 8.44 -5.32
N ALA A 29 3.78 9.27 -5.18
CA ALA A 29 3.02 9.38 -3.94
C ALA A 29 2.32 8.06 -3.58
N GLU A 30 1.73 7.38 -4.58
CA GLU A 30 1.08 6.08 -4.42
C GLU A 30 2.08 4.94 -4.19
N ALA A 31 3.22 4.94 -4.88
CA ALA A 31 4.29 3.97 -4.64
C ALA A 31 4.88 4.11 -3.23
N TRP A 32 5.11 5.34 -2.77
CA TRP A 32 5.49 5.60 -1.39
C TRP A 32 4.39 5.15 -0.41
N GLY A 33 3.13 5.43 -0.73
CA GLY A 33 1.98 4.99 0.03
C GLY A 33 1.93 3.47 0.20
N LEU A 34 2.18 2.73 -0.88
CA LEU A 34 2.28 1.28 -0.87
C LEU A 34 3.42 0.79 0.04
N LEU A 35 4.60 1.40 -0.05
CA LEU A 35 5.73 1.04 0.82
C LEU A 35 5.37 1.18 2.31
N GLN A 36 4.81 2.32 2.69
CA GLN A 36 4.36 2.54 4.08
C GLN A 36 3.29 1.52 4.51
N GLY A 37 2.37 1.16 3.61
CA GLY A 37 1.35 0.13 3.86
C GLY A 37 1.96 -1.25 4.07
N LEU A 38 2.95 -1.63 3.26
CA LEU A 38 3.68 -2.90 3.37
C LEU A 38 4.48 -2.98 4.68
N GLU A 39 5.20 -1.91 5.04
CA GLU A 39 5.92 -1.82 6.31
C GLU A 39 4.95 -1.96 7.49
N TRP A 40 3.82 -1.27 7.45
CA TRP A 40 2.79 -1.37 8.48
C TRP A 40 2.24 -2.79 8.61
N LEU A 41 1.89 -3.44 7.50
CA LEU A 41 1.43 -4.83 7.50
C LEU A 41 2.50 -5.79 8.07
N ALA A 42 3.76 -5.58 7.74
CA ALA A 42 4.87 -6.35 8.29
C ALA A 42 5.01 -6.17 9.81
N THR A 43 4.88 -4.94 10.32
CA THR A 43 4.91 -4.68 11.78
C THR A 43 3.76 -5.34 12.53
N LEU A 44 2.61 -5.52 11.87
CA LEU A 44 1.45 -6.22 12.43
C LEU A 44 1.52 -7.75 12.25
N GLY A 45 2.54 -8.27 11.57
CA GLY A 45 2.72 -9.70 11.34
C GLY A 45 1.84 -10.29 10.23
N TYR A 46 1.24 -9.46 9.37
CA TYR A 46 0.46 -9.94 8.23
C TYR A 46 1.39 -10.40 7.11
N SER A 47 1.25 -11.66 6.70
CA SER A 47 2.06 -12.29 5.65
C SER A 47 1.25 -12.76 4.43
N LYS A 48 -0.08 -12.76 4.54
CA LYS A 48 -1.01 -13.12 3.45
C LYS A 48 -2.06 -12.01 3.33
N VAL A 49 -1.88 -11.15 2.34
CA VAL A 49 -2.71 -9.96 2.15
C VAL A 49 -3.06 -9.79 0.68
N ILE A 50 -4.23 -9.19 0.43
CA ILE A 50 -4.60 -8.65 -0.88
C ILE A 50 -4.53 -7.13 -0.75
N ILE A 51 -3.73 -6.50 -1.62
CA ILE A 51 -3.58 -5.06 -1.65
C ILE A 51 -4.45 -4.50 -2.78
N GLU A 52 -5.37 -3.62 -2.41
CA GLU A 52 -6.23 -2.88 -3.34
C GLU A 52 -5.76 -1.42 -3.38
N MET A 53 -5.53 -0.89 -4.58
CA MET A 53 -5.15 0.51 -4.81
C MET A 53 -5.71 0.99 -6.15
N ASP A 54 -5.94 2.29 -6.27
CA ASP A 54 -6.48 2.95 -7.47
C ASP A 54 -5.40 3.37 -8.48
N CYS A 55 -4.12 3.14 -8.17
CA CYS A 55 -3.00 3.49 -9.04
C CYS A 55 -2.57 2.34 -9.96
N LYS A 56 -3.18 2.24 -11.15
CA LYS A 56 -2.87 1.20 -12.15
C LYS A 56 -1.38 1.12 -12.53
N MET A 57 -0.68 2.26 -12.58
CA MET A 57 0.75 2.29 -12.89
C MET A 57 1.55 1.53 -11.83
N VAL A 58 1.37 1.85 -10.55
CA VAL A 58 2.05 1.20 -9.44
C VAL A 58 1.69 -0.29 -9.36
N VAL A 59 0.41 -0.66 -9.57
CA VAL A 59 -0.01 -2.06 -9.64
C VAL A 59 0.75 -2.81 -10.74
N ASN A 60 0.90 -2.21 -11.92
CA ASN A 60 1.60 -2.83 -13.02
C ASN A 60 3.10 -2.95 -12.74
N ASP A 61 3.74 -1.92 -12.19
CA ASP A 61 5.17 -1.92 -11.88
C ASP A 61 5.51 -3.01 -10.88
N VAL A 62 4.69 -3.18 -9.83
CA VAL A 62 4.88 -4.24 -8.83
C VAL A 62 4.67 -5.63 -9.43
N LYS A 63 3.64 -5.83 -10.26
CA LYS A 63 3.33 -7.14 -10.85
C LYS A 63 4.33 -7.60 -11.89
N HIS A 64 4.93 -6.66 -12.62
CA HIS A 64 5.88 -6.97 -13.70
C HIS A 64 7.33 -6.75 -13.30
N TYR A 65 7.59 -6.41 -12.03
CA TYR A 65 8.93 -6.30 -11.50
C TYR A 65 9.69 -7.63 -11.68
N LYS A 66 10.83 -7.57 -12.37
CA LYS A 66 11.80 -8.66 -12.45
C LYS A 66 13.07 -8.21 -11.72
N PRO A 67 13.51 -8.91 -10.66
CA PRO A 67 14.81 -8.62 -10.08
C PRO A 67 15.90 -8.86 -11.14
N MET A 68 16.85 -7.92 -11.24
CA MET A 68 18.03 -8.05 -12.12
C MET A 68 18.96 -9.17 -11.64
#